data_AF-A0A1Y1RL04-F1
#
_entry.id   AF-A0A1Y1RL04-F1
#
_cell.length_a   1.000
_cell.length_b   1.000
_cell.length_c   1.000
_cell.angle_alpha   90.00
_cell.angle_beta   90.00
_cell.angle_gamma   90.00
#
_symmetry.space_group_name_H-M   'P 1'
#
loop_
_entity.id
_entity.type
_entity.pdbx_description
1 polymer ?
#
loop_
_entity_poly.entity_id
_entity_poly.type
_entity_poly.pdbx_seq_one_letter_code
_entity_poly.pdbx_strand_id
1 'polypeptide(L)'
;MHDKERKISSYILRNQQVAIAYRNGYFQKACEELDTAIEAFSEHEEKINWEQFAEKIENLLFYLEEARFYGRWSVGWDVASAYGHIDIREISAADHIEMFYSHVRSIRRLIRHENAVIQFHKNLGTEDTALKTYANKVIADDESNVLTLLKSLGSRVQLFGEAFSQIHNKIEKIDEHIHLIVI
;
A
#
# COMPACT_ATOMS: atom_id res chain seq x y z
N MET A 1 -4.36 -24.81 -36.33
CA MET A 1 -3.63 -23.63 -35.81
C MET A 1 -4.46 -22.86 -34.77
N HIS A 2 -5.74 -22.59 -35.04
CA HIS A 2 -6.63 -21.85 -34.14
C HIS A 2 -6.86 -22.42 -32.73
N ASP A 3 -6.79 -23.75 -32.53
CA ASP A 3 -6.99 -24.35 -31.19
C ASP A 3 -5.84 -24.09 -30.21
N LYS A 4 -4.61 -23.93 -30.70
CA LYS A 4 -3.46 -23.60 -29.84
C LYS A 4 -3.51 -22.13 -29.41
N GLU A 5 -3.85 -21.22 -30.33
CA GLU A 5 -4.00 -19.78 -30.04
C GLU A 5 -5.17 -19.50 -29.08
N ARG A 6 -6.30 -20.19 -29.23
CA ARG A 6 -7.42 -20.14 -28.27
C ARG A 6 -7.02 -20.61 -26.88
N LYS A 7 -6.30 -21.74 -26.78
CA LYS A 7 -5.85 -22.28 -25.49
C LYS A 7 -4.85 -21.37 -24.79
N ILE A 8 -3.90 -20.79 -25.53
CA ILE A 8 -2.93 -19.80 -25.00
C ILE A 8 -3.68 -18.57 -24.47
N SER A 9 -4.67 -18.07 -25.22
CA SER A 9 -5.48 -16.91 -24.80
C SER A 9 -6.28 -17.18 -23.52
N SER A 10 -6.89 -18.37 -23.39
CA SER A 10 -7.62 -18.74 -22.16
C SER A 10 -6.73 -18.91 -20.92
N TYR A 11 -5.50 -19.38 -21.11
CA TYR A 11 -4.53 -19.57 -20.02
C TYR A 11 -3.99 -18.23 -19.51
N ILE A 12 -3.72 -17.29 -20.42
CA ILE A 12 -3.28 -15.93 -20.09
C ILE A 12 -4.36 -15.20 -19.28
N LEU A 13 -5.62 -15.24 -19.73
CA LEU A 13 -6.75 -14.61 -19.01
C LEU A 13 -6.96 -15.22 -17.62
N ARG A 14 -6.85 -16.55 -17.48
CA ARG A 14 -6.99 -17.21 -16.18
C ARG A 14 -5.85 -16.84 -15.21
N ASN A 15 -4.62 -16.79 -15.69
CA ASN A 15 -3.48 -16.35 -14.87
C ASN A 15 -3.61 -14.87 -14.46
N GLN A 16 -4.15 -14.03 -15.34
CA GLN A 16 -4.43 -12.64 -15.03
C GLN A 16 -5.49 -12.50 -13.92
N GLN A 17 -6.59 -13.25 -14.00
CA GLN A 17 -7.63 -13.26 -12.95
C GLN A 17 -7.07 -13.73 -11.60
N VAL A 18 -6.20 -14.74 -11.61
CA VAL A 18 -5.51 -15.20 -10.39
C VAL A 18 -4.62 -14.09 -9.81
N ALA A 19 -3.84 -13.40 -10.63
CA ALA A 19 -3.01 -12.28 -10.19
C ALA A 19 -3.87 -11.13 -9.61
N ILE A 20 -5.00 -10.80 -10.24
CA ILE A 20 -5.95 -9.81 -9.74
C ILE A 20 -6.49 -10.21 -8.36
N ALA A 21 -6.90 -11.47 -8.18
CA ALA A 21 -7.42 -11.97 -6.92
C ALA A 21 -6.37 -11.86 -5.78
N TYR A 22 -5.14 -12.29 -6.03
CA TYR A 22 -4.05 -12.16 -5.05
C TYR A 22 -3.74 -10.70 -4.72
N ARG A 23 -3.60 -9.84 -5.74
CA ARG A 23 -3.39 -8.40 -5.56
C ARG A 23 -4.44 -7.81 -4.64
N ASN A 24 -5.71 -8.07 -4.91
CA ASN A 24 -6.81 -7.51 -4.14
C ASN A 24 -6.79 -8.01 -2.69
N GLY A 25 -6.55 -9.31 -2.47
CA GLY A 25 -6.45 -9.88 -1.14
C GLY A 25 -5.30 -9.29 -0.31
N TYR A 26 -4.12 -9.10 -0.92
CA TYR A 26 -2.99 -8.45 -0.24
C TYR A 26 -3.22 -6.97 -0.01
N PHE A 27 -3.83 -6.26 -0.97
CA PHE A 27 -4.14 -4.85 -0.83
C PHE A 27 -5.18 -4.59 0.27
N GLN A 28 -6.18 -5.46 0.42
CA GLN A 28 -7.13 -5.39 1.52
C GLN A 28 -6.43 -5.51 2.88
N LYS A 29 -5.55 -6.50 3.05
CA LYS A 29 -4.75 -6.64 4.28
C LYS A 29 -3.87 -5.41 4.55
N ALA A 30 -3.29 -4.82 3.50
CA ALA A 30 -2.55 -3.58 3.63
C ALA A 30 -3.44 -2.42 4.13
N CYS A 31 -4.71 -2.35 3.72
CA CYS A 31 -5.64 -1.35 4.23
C CYS A 31 -5.91 -1.55 5.73
N GLU A 32 -6.15 -2.80 6.15
CA GLU A 32 -6.37 -3.16 7.56
C GLU A 32 -5.14 -2.81 8.45
N GLU A 33 -3.92 -3.07 7.97
CA GLU A 33 -2.69 -2.67 8.67
C GLU A 33 -2.49 -1.16 8.69
N LEU A 34 -2.89 -0.44 7.64
CA LEU A 34 -2.81 1.02 7.58
C LEU A 34 -3.76 1.65 8.61
N ASP A 35 -5.00 1.17 8.71
CA ASP A 35 -5.96 1.65 9.71
C ASP A 35 -5.42 1.39 11.11
N THR A 36 -4.90 0.18 11.37
CA THR A 36 -4.25 -0.16 12.64
C THR A 36 -3.04 0.74 12.95
N ALA A 37 -2.25 1.12 11.94
CA ALA A 37 -1.12 2.03 12.11
C ALA A 37 -1.58 3.47 12.39
N ILE A 38 -2.67 3.93 11.77
CA ILE A 38 -3.26 5.25 12.02
C ILE A 38 -3.85 5.32 13.42
N GLU A 39 -4.58 4.30 13.86
CA GLU A 39 -5.13 4.19 15.21
C GLU A 39 -4.01 4.22 16.26
N ALA A 40 -2.99 3.37 16.09
CA ALA A 40 -1.82 3.35 16.97
C ALA A 40 -1.10 4.70 17.06
N PHE A 41 -1.10 5.50 15.99
CA PHE A 41 -0.50 6.85 16.02
C PHE A 41 -1.45 7.92 16.58
N SER A 42 -2.77 7.71 16.51
CA SER A 42 -3.79 8.71 16.87
C SER A 42 -4.30 8.59 18.30
N GLU A 43 -4.23 7.40 18.93
CA GLU A 43 -4.74 7.14 20.29
C GLU A 43 -3.77 7.57 21.41
N HIS A 44 -2.62 8.16 21.07
CA HIS A 44 -1.57 8.44 22.04
C HIS A 44 -1.60 9.91 22.53
N GLU A 45 -2.15 10.13 23.73
CA GLU A 45 -1.82 11.29 24.60
C GLU A 45 -0.41 11.15 25.22
N GLU A 46 0.18 9.95 25.20
CA GLU A 46 1.56 9.64 25.65
C GLU A 46 2.53 9.48 24.47
N LYS A 47 3.85 9.50 24.71
CA LYS A 47 4.88 9.35 23.67
C LYS A 47 4.74 8.02 22.90
N ILE A 48 4.88 8.09 21.58
CA ILE A 48 4.80 6.94 20.67
C ILE A 48 5.91 5.93 20.96
N ASN A 49 5.55 4.65 21.03
CA ASN A 49 6.53 3.57 21.01
C ASN A 49 7.00 3.29 19.58
N TRP A 50 8.09 3.95 19.19
CA TRP A 50 8.66 3.87 17.84
C TRP A 50 9.13 2.49 17.41
N GLU A 51 9.48 1.59 18.34
CA GLU A 51 9.88 0.23 18.02
C GLU A 51 8.67 -0.62 17.61
N GLN A 52 7.58 -0.55 18.39
CA GLN A 52 6.31 -1.20 18.05
C GLN A 52 5.68 -0.60 16.80
N PHE A 53 5.80 0.72 16.62
CA PHE A 53 5.30 1.38 15.42
C PHE A 53 6.09 0.97 14.17
N ALA A 54 7.41 0.76 14.28
CA ALA A 54 8.22 0.25 13.18
C ALA A 54 7.75 -1.13 12.72
N GLU A 55 7.40 -2.03 13.63
CA GLU A 55 6.89 -3.37 13.29
C GLU A 55 5.59 -3.30 12.48
N LYS A 56 4.64 -2.44 12.88
CA LYS A 56 3.39 -2.21 12.12
C LYS A 56 3.65 -1.73 10.70
N ILE A 57 4.62 -0.83 10.53
CA ILE A 57 4.99 -0.30 9.20
C ILE A 57 5.70 -1.34 8.33
N GLU A 58 6.48 -2.25 8.91
CA GLU A 58 7.07 -3.38 8.16
C GLU A 58 5.98 -4.36 7.68
N ASN A 59 4.97 -4.65 8.50
CA ASN A 59 3.82 -5.49 8.08
C ASN A 59 3.03 -4.85 6.95
N LEU A 60 2.72 -3.55 7.06
CA LEU A 60 2.08 -2.79 5.99
C LEU A 60 2.90 -2.84 4.68
N LEU A 61 4.23 -2.68 4.79
CA LEU A 61 5.12 -2.77 3.63
C LEU A 61 5.11 -4.13 2.98
N PHE A 62 5.12 -5.21 3.78
CA PHE A 62 5.06 -6.57 3.26
C PHE A 62 3.82 -6.77 2.41
N TYR A 63 2.63 -6.43 2.92
CA TYR A 63 1.39 -6.60 2.16
C TYR A 63 1.32 -5.70 0.92
N LEU A 64 1.82 -4.46 1.00
CA LEU A 64 1.91 -3.59 -0.18
C LEU A 64 2.92 -4.11 -1.22
N GLU A 65 4.01 -4.73 -0.80
CA GLU A 65 5.00 -5.33 -1.70
C GLU A 65 4.41 -6.53 -2.45
N GLU A 66 3.70 -7.41 -1.75
CA GLU A 66 2.97 -8.52 -2.36
C GLU A 66 1.88 -7.99 -3.32
N ALA A 67 1.05 -7.05 -2.86
CA ALA A 67 0.03 -6.44 -3.71
C ALA A 67 0.63 -5.80 -4.97
N ARG A 68 1.79 -5.14 -4.84
CA ARG A 68 2.54 -4.55 -5.95
C ARG A 68 3.06 -5.60 -6.92
N PHE A 69 3.62 -6.70 -6.41
CA PHE A 69 4.08 -7.83 -7.23
C PHE A 69 2.94 -8.37 -8.10
N TYR A 70 1.79 -8.69 -7.49
CA TYR A 70 0.64 -9.20 -8.22
C TYR A 70 -0.04 -8.13 -9.10
N GLY A 71 0.02 -6.86 -8.70
CA GLY A 71 -0.40 -5.71 -9.52
C GLY A 71 0.38 -5.64 -10.83
N ARG A 72 1.71 -5.66 -10.75
CA ARG A 72 2.59 -5.71 -11.93
C ARG A 72 2.33 -6.95 -12.77
N TRP A 73 2.19 -8.13 -12.14
CA TRP A 73 1.91 -9.36 -12.86
C TRP A 73 0.57 -9.30 -13.62
N SER A 74 -0.48 -8.73 -13.01
CA SER A 74 -1.81 -8.60 -13.62
C SER A 74 -1.83 -7.74 -14.89
N VAL A 75 -0.82 -6.88 -15.07
CA VAL A 75 -0.69 -5.97 -16.23
C VAL A 75 0.54 -6.28 -17.11
N GLY A 76 1.16 -7.46 -16.92
CA GLY A 76 2.23 -7.92 -17.78
C GLY A 76 3.63 -7.39 -17.47
N TRP A 77 3.89 -6.97 -16.22
CA TRP A 77 5.19 -6.51 -15.66
C TRP A 77 5.73 -5.19 -16.20
N ASP A 78 5.57 -4.93 -17.49
CA ASP A 78 5.92 -3.68 -18.16
C ASP A 78 4.65 -2.97 -18.64
N VAL A 79 4.17 -2.04 -17.80
CA VAL A 79 2.96 -1.24 -18.01
C VAL A 79 3.05 -0.41 -19.30
N ALA A 80 4.26 -0.01 -19.72
CA ALA A 80 4.47 0.73 -20.97
C ALA A 80 4.30 -0.15 -22.22
N SER A 81 4.35 -1.47 -22.06
CA SER A 81 4.21 -2.47 -23.13
C SER A 81 2.86 -3.20 -23.11
N ALA A 82 1.95 -2.84 -22.19
CA ALA A 82 0.67 -3.49 -22.01
C ALA A 82 -0.16 -3.50 -23.31
N TYR A 83 -0.27 -4.68 -23.93
CA TYR A 83 -1.06 -4.94 -25.14
C TYR A 83 -2.50 -4.43 -24.98
N GLY A 84 -3.17 -4.11 -26.09
CA GLY A 84 -4.55 -3.57 -26.15
C GLY A 84 -5.68 -4.44 -25.59
N HIS A 85 -5.36 -5.42 -24.74
CA HIS A 85 -6.29 -6.33 -24.05
C HIS A 85 -6.30 -6.13 -22.53
N ILE A 86 -5.43 -5.28 -21.97
CA ILE A 86 -5.43 -4.98 -20.53
C ILE A 86 -6.36 -3.80 -20.27
N ASP A 87 -7.27 -3.97 -19.30
CA ASP A 87 -8.19 -2.94 -18.88
C ASP A 87 -7.44 -1.79 -18.18
N ILE A 88 -7.73 -0.55 -18.59
CA ILE A 88 -7.14 0.67 -18.03
C ILE A 88 -7.34 0.76 -16.50
N ARG A 89 -8.39 0.14 -15.98
CA ARG A 89 -8.67 0.06 -14.54
C ARG A 89 -7.64 -0.79 -13.80
N GLU A 90 -7.18 -1.88 -14.43
CA GLU A 90 -6.16 -2.76 -13.83
C GLU A 90 -4.79 -2.10 -13.85
N ILE A 91 -4.47 -1.33 -14.90
CA ILE A 91 -3.29 -0.47 -14.97
C ILE A 91 -3.32 0.56 -13.86
N SER A 92 -4.42 1.31 -13.75
CA SER A 92 -4.61 2.31 -12.69
C SER A 92 -4.48 1.68 -11.31
N ALA A 93 -5.05 0.50 -11.06
CA ALA A 93 -4.92 -0.18 -9.76
C ALA A 93 -3.47 -0.54 -9.44
N ALA A 94 -2.72 -1.09 -10.40
CA ALA A 94 -1.30 -1.40 -10.22
C ALA A 94 -0.46 -0.15 -9.89
N ASP A 95 -0.71 0.96 -10.59
CA ASP A 95 0.00 2.23 -10.36
C ASP A 95 -0.32 2.85 -8.99
N HIS A 96 -1.58 2.79 -8.54
CA HIS A 96 -1.95 3.27 -7.22
C HIS A 96 -1.28 2.45 -6.10
N ILE A 97 -1.22 1.13 -6.24
CA ILE A 97 -0.53 0.27 -5.27
C ILE A 97 0.98 0.59 -5.25
N GLU A 98 1.62 0.83 -6.39
CA GLU A 98 3.02 1.27 -6.46
C GLU A 98 3.24 2.60 -5.73
N MET A 99 2.33 3.56 -5.92
CA MET A 99 2.38 4.85 -5.23
C MET A 99 2.24 4.66 -3.71
N PHE A 100 1.28 3.85 -3.26
CA PHE A 100 1.09 3.56 -1.83
C PHE A 100 2.31 2.90 -1.21
N TYR A 101 2.86 1.87 -1.86
CA TYR A 101 4.12 1.22 -1.44
C TYR A 101 5.26 2.25 -1.31
N SER A 102 5.41 3.14 -2.29
CA SER A 102 6.45 4.16 -2.29
C SER A 102 6.29 5.16 -1.12
N HIS A 103 5.06 5.54 -0.79
CA HIS A 103 4.79 6.42 0.35
C HIS A 103 5.12 5.74 1.69
N VAL A 104 4.66 4.50 1.91
CA VAL A 104 4.96 3.78 3.16
C VAL A 104 6.47 3.55 3.30
N ARG A 105 7.18 3.30 2.21
CA ARG A 105 8.64 3.17 2.23
C ARG A 105 9.33 4.46 2.69
N SER A 106 8.77 5.63 2.34
CA SER A 106 9.26 6.92 2.86
C SER A 106 8.95 7.11 4.34
N ILE A 107 7.75 6.73 4.79
CA ILE A 107 7.38 6.72 6.22
C ILE A 107 8.34 5.85 7.04
N ARG A 108 8.65 4.64 6.55
CA ARG A 108 9.65 3.76 7.18
C ARG A 108 11.02 4.43 7.32
N ARG A 109 11.47 5.19 6.32
CA ARG A 109 12.76 5.89 6.38
C ARG A 109 12.76 6.95 7.47
N LEU A 110 11.66 7.68 7.64
CA LEU A 110 11.50 8.66 8.73
C LEU A 110 11.54 7.97 10.09
N ILE A 111 10.80 6.86 10.28
CA ILE A 111 10.82 6.10 11.54
C ILE A 111 12.23 5.57 11.88
N ARG A 112 12.98 5.11 10.87
CA ARG A 112 14.37 4.68 11.07
C ARG A 112 15.28 5.84 11.47
N HIS A 113 15.10 7.00 10.85
CA HIS A 113 15.83 8.21 11.21
C HIS A 113 15.54 8.61 12.65
N GLU A 114 14.27 8.65 13.02
CA GLU A 114 13.79 8.99 14.35
C GLU A 114 14.35 8.05 15.44
N ASN A 115 14.28 6.74 15.21
CA ASN A 115 14.90 5.76 16.10
C ASN A 115 16.42 6.01 16.26
N ALA A 116 17.12 6.38 15.18
CA ALA A 116 18.55 6.70 15.26
C ALA A 116 18.82 7.98 16.06
N VAL A 117 17.97 9.01 15.92
CA VAL A 117 18.05 10.26 16.68
C VAL A 117 17.78 10.03 18.17
N ILE A 118 16.79 9.22 18.51
CA ILE A 118 16.50 8.83 19.90
C ILE A 118 17.68 8.10 20.54
N GLN A 119 18.28 7.13 19.82
CA GLN A 119 19.45 6.40 20.31
C GLN A 119 20.67 7.33 20.44
N PHE A 120 20.88 8.22 19.47
CA PHE A 120 21.91 9.26 19.57
C PHE A 120 21.70 10.14 20.80
N HIS A 121 20.47 10.60 21.04
CA HIS A 121 20.12 11.41 22.20
C HIS A 121 20.38 10.69 23.54
N LYS A 122 20.00 9.41 23.65
CA LYS A 122 20.27 8.59 24.84
C LYS A 122 21.77 8.44 25.13
N ASN A 123 22.60 8.45 24.09
CA ASN A 123 24.04 8.29 24.20
C ASN A 123 24.80 9.64 24.37
N LEU A 124 24.11 10.78 24.29
CA LEU A 124 24.74 12.08 24.56
C LEU A 124 24.99 12.27 26.07
N GLY A 125 26.23 12.62 26.40
CA GLY A 125 26.60 13.06 27.75
C GLY A 125 25.80 14.28 28.23
N THR A 126 25.89 14.59 29.52
CA THR A 126 25.16 15.72 30.13
C THR A 126 25.54 17.11 29.61
N GLU A 127 26.67 17.23 28.92
CA GLU A 127 27.29 18.53 28.61
C GLU A 127 26.86 19.16 27.26
N ASP A 128 26.32 18.39 26.31
CA ASP A 128 25.98 18.92 24.99
C ASP A 128 24.50 19.31 24.84
N THR A 129 24.16 20.47 25.42
CA THR A 129 22.79 21.02 25.46
C THR A 129 22.26 21.43 24.07
N ALA A 130 23.13 21.80 23.14
CA ALA A 130 22.76 22.17 21.78
C ALA A 130 22.31 20.94 20.97
N LEU A 131 23.06 19.84 21.04
CA LEU A 131 22.70 18.58 20.38
C LEU A 131 21.42 17.98 20.98
N LYS A 132 21.22 18.09 22.30
CA LYS A 132 19.96 17.67 22.94
C LYS A 132 18.75 18.46 22.46
N THR A 133 18.90 19.78 22.31
CA THR A 133 17.85 20.65 21.79
C THR A 133 17.52 20.35 20.33
N TYR A 134 18.55 20.09 19.52
CA TYR A 134 18.38 19.66 18.13
C TYR A 134 17.61 18.34 18.04
N ALA A 135 18.02 17.32 18.78
CA ALA A 135 17.36 16.02 18.79
C ALA A 135 15.87 16.14 19.18
N ASN A 136 15.55 16.90 20.23
CA ASN A 136 14.15 17.10 20.65
C ASN A 136 13.28 17.78 19.59
N LYS A 137 13.85 18.72 18.80
CA LYS A 137 13.13 19.38 17.70
C LYS A 137 12.88 18.43 16.54
N VAL A 138 13.89 17.65 16.17
CA VAL A 138 13.77 16.64 15.11
C VAL A 138 12.71 15.61 15.47
N ILE A 139 12.70 15.12 16.72
CA ILE A 139 11.70 14.18 17.23
C ILE A 139 10.28 14.73 17.04
N ALA A 140 10.02 15.96 17.50
CA ALA A 140 8.70 16.57 17.40
C ALA A 140 8.25 16.82 15.94
N ASP A 141 9.18 17.25 15.07
CA ASP A 141 8.90 17.48 13.65
C ASP A 141 8.62 16.15 12.92
N ASP A 142 9.43 15.11 13.16
CA ASP A 142 9.27 13.79 12.54
C ASP A 142 7.96 13.12 12.99
N GLU A 143 7.54 13.25 14.26
CA GLU A 143 6.22 12.82 14.75
C GLU A 143 5.08 13.45 13.93
N SER A 144 5.10 14.77 13.76
CA SER A 144 4.06 15.51 13.03
C SER A 144 4.03 15.13 11.54
N ASN A 145 5.20 14.97 10.92
CA ASN A 145 5.34 14.59 9.53
C ASN A 145 4.82 13.18 9.26
N VAL A 146 5.18 12.21 10.12
CA VAL A 146 4.72 10.83 10.01
C VAL A 146 3.20 10.75 10.10
N LEU A 147 2.58 11.42 11.08
CA LEU A 147 1.12 11.45 11.21
C LEU A 147 0.43 12.04 9.98
N THR A 148 0.96 13.16 9.47
CA THR A 148 0.41 13.84 8.30
C THR A 148 0.46 12.94 7.07
N LEU A 149 1.58 12.23 6.88
CA LEU A 149 1.74 11.28 5.76
C LEU A 149 0.81 10.08 5.89
N LEU A 150 0.65 9.51 7.10
CA LEU A 150 -0.27 8.40 7.35
C LEU A 150 -1.73 8.80 7.08
N LYS A 151 -2.17 9.96 7.58
CA LYS A 151 -3.54 10.46 7.32
C LYS A 151 -3.75 10.78 5.84
N SER A 152 -2.76 11.36 5.17
CA SER A 152 -2.83 11.57 3.71
C SER A 152 -2.86 10.25 2.94
N LEU A 153 -2.22 9.19 3.43
CA LEU A 153 -2.28 7.88 2.81
C LEU A 153 -3.65 7.22 3.04
N GLY A 154 -4.14 7.23 4.27
CA GLY A 154 -5.46 6.69 4.64
C GLY A 154 -6.59 7.33 3.83
N SER A 155 -6.62 8.65 3.73
CA SER A 155 -7.63 9.36 2.91
C SER A 155 -7.58 8.97 1.43
N ARG A 156 -6.38 8.78 0.84
CA ARG A 156 -6.25 8.32 -0.55
C ARG A 156 -6.66 6.87 -0.73
N VAL A 157 -6.34 6.01 0.23
CA VAL A 157 -6.76 4.61 0.24
C VAL A 157 -8.28 4.53 0.32
N GLN A 158 -8.92 5.34 1.17
CA GLN A 158 -10.38 5.40 1.26
C GLN A 158 -11.03 5.84 -0.05
N LEU A 159 -10.56 6.94 -0.65
CA LEU A 159 -11.07 7.41 -1.96
C LEU A 159 -10.87 6.36 -3.06
N PHE A 160 -9.72 5.69 -3.08
CA PHE A 160 -9.46 4.60 -4.01
C PHE A 160 -10.37 3.40 -3.74
N GLY A 161 -10.54 3.00 -2.48
CA GLY A 161 -11.41 1.91 -2.05
C GLY A 161 -12.87 2.14 -2.42
N GLU A 162 -13.40 3.35 -2.20
CA GLU A 162 -14.76 3.73 -2.63
C GLU A 162 -14.94 3.58 -4.14
N ALA A 163 -13.95 4.02 -4.94
CA ALA A 163 -13.96 3.83 -6.39
C ALA A 163 -13.81 2.35 -6.78
N PHE A 164 -12.97 1.59 -6.08
CA PHE A 164 -12.67 0.19 -6.32
C PHE A 164 -13.88 -0.71 -6.03
N SER A 165 -14.57 -0.51 -4.91
CA SER A 165 -15.80 -1.23 -4.53
C SER A 165 -16.97 -0.93 -5.46
N GLN A 166 -17.11 0.32 -5.93
CA GLN A 166 -18.12 0.68 -6.93
C GLN A 166 -17.88 0.00 -8.29
N ILE A 167 -16.61 -0.29 -8.62
CA ILE A 167 -16.24 -1.03 -9.83
C ILE A 167 -16.52 -2.52 -9.67
N HIS A 168 -16.21 -3.12 -8.50
CA HIS A 168 -16.48 -4.54 -8.23
C HIS A 168 -17.99 -4.85 -8.24
N ASN A 169 -18.81 -4.00 -7.61
CA ASN A 169 -20.27 -4.12 -7.62
C ASN A 169 -20.90 -3.96 -9.01
N LYS A 170 -20.22 -3.30 -9.97
CA LYS A 170 -20.66 -3.23 -11.36
C LYS A 170 -20.31 -4.49 -12.14
N ILE A 171 -19.24 -5.19 -11.78
CA ILE A 171 -18.81 -6.44 -12.44
C ILE A 171 -19.72 -7.60 -12.01
N GLU A 172 -20.08 -7.71 -10.73
CA GLU A 172 -21.05 -8.73 -10.25
C GLU A 172 -22.42 -8.57 -10.93
N LYS A 173 -22.90 -7.33 -11.11
CA LYS A 173 -24.16 -7.07 -11.83
C LYS A 173 -24.11 -7.38 -13.33
N ILE A 174 -22.94 -7.32 -13.95
CA ILE A 174 -22.77 -7.70 -15.36
C ILE A 174 -22.76 -9.24 -15.48
N ASP A 175 -22.15 -9.96 -14.54
CA ASP A 175 -22.14 -11.44 -14.52
C ASP A 175 -23.56 -12.02 -14.27
N GLU A 176 -24.36 -11.39 -13.42
CA GLU A 176 -25.79 -11.74 -13.25
C GLU A 176 -26.62 -11.53 -14.53
N HIS A 177 -26.29 -10.52 -15.35
CA HIS A 177 -27.00 -10.25 -16.61
C HIS A 177 -26.53 -11.15 -17.78
N ILE A 178 -25.29 -11.64 -17.77
CA ILE A 178 -24.82 -12.62 -18.76
C ILE A 178 -25.50 -13.97 -18.53
N HIS A 179 -25.78 -14.35 -17.28
CA HIS A 179 -26.54 -15.55 -16.95
C HIS A 179 -28.05 -15.46 -17.28
N LEU A 180 -28.60 -14.26 -17.50
CA LEU A 180 -30.00 -14.05 -17.91
C LEU A 180 -30.21 -14.03 -19.43
N ILE A 181 -29.15 -13.96 -20.23
CA ILE A 181 -29.23 -14.00 -21.71
C ILE A 181 -28.97 -15.42 -22.26
N VAL A 182 -28.62 -16.37 -21.39
CA VAL A 182 -28.46 -17.79 -21.73
C VAL A 182 -29.53 -18.62 -20.98
N ILE A 183 -30.81 -18.36 -21.28
CA ILE A 183 -31.93 -19.30 -21.13
C ILE A 183 -32.84 -19.14 -22.34
#